data_AF-A0A815AMI7-F1
#
_entry.id   AF-A0A815AMI7-F1
#
_cell.length_a   1.000
_cell.length_b   1.000
_cell.length_c   1.000
_cell.angle_alpha   90.00
_cell.angle_beta   90.00
_cell.angle_gamma   90.00
#
_symmetry.space_group_name_H-M   'P 1'
#
loop_
_entity.id
_entity.type
_entity.pdbx_description
1 polymer ?
#
loop_
_entity_poly.entity_id
_entity_poly.type
_entity_poly.pdbx_seq_one_letter_code
_entity_poly.pdbx_strand_id
1 'polypeptide(L)'
;MDAFLSQPISHSHAPQPDRVPAIQLKNDIKARASTTDESSSSIFHSTLRTHPLIAVGELPRNEALMPMIRRQRTVETVDADDRLPEKLRKTYRDENFILQEDYNLIIFTTKTNLSILKQNKHWFTDGTFKMCPDDYYQLFTLHAMMTNAIIPIGYGLLIGKSTEDYNLFFEKVLEQDDFQSESIMTDFETGTINSVKEMLPNVLYIGMF
;
A
#
# COMPACT_ATOMS: atom_id res chain seq x y z
N MET A 1 -17.28 -32.54 46.73
CA MET A 1 -16.87 -32.32 45.33
C MET A 1 -15.35 -32.33 45.34
N ASP A 2 -14.77 -33.47 45.00
CA ASP A 2 -13.32 -33.66 44.97
C ASP A 2 -12.72 -32.93 43.76
N ALA A 3 -11.85 -31.97 44.02
CA ALA A 3 -11.08 -31.30 42.97
C ALA A 3 -9.91 -32.19 42.56
N PHE A 4 -9.98 -32.75 41.36
CA PHE A 4 -8.84 -33.42 40.72
C PHE A 4 -7.79 -32.36 40.35
N LEU A 5 -6.79 -32.18 41.21
CA LEU A 5 -5.56 -31.48 40.86
C LEU A 5 -4.60 -32.49 40.22
N SER A 6 -4.49 -32.49 38.90
CA SER A 6 -3.44 -33.24 38.21
C SER A 6 -2.07 -32.65 38.56
N GLN A 7 -1.14 -33.47 39.05
CA GLN A 7 0.21 -33.00 39.33
C GLN A 7 0.93 -32.54 38.04
N PRO A 8 1.81 -31.51 38.13
CA PRO A 8 2.57 -31.05 36.97
C PRO A 8 3.46 -32.19 36.45
N ILE A 9 3.30 -32.52 35.18
CA ILE A 9 4.12 -33.52 34.50
C ILE A 9 5.53 -32.93 34.33
N SER A 10 6.54 -33.60 34.89
CA SER A 10 7.94 -33.24 34.68
C SER A 10 8.33 -33.51 33.22
N HIS A 11 8.32 -32.46 32.40
CA HIS A 11 8.82 -32.54 31.03
C HIS A 11 10.35 -32.46 31.02
N SER A 12 11.00 -33.62 31.24
CA SER A 12 12.44 -33.78 31.05
C SER A 12 12.72 -34.13 29.58
N HIS A 13 12.90 -33.11 28.75
CA HIS A 13 13.42 -33.29 27.39
C HIS A 13 14.88 -32.84 27.35
N ALA A 14 15.69 -33.53 26.55
CA ALA A 14 17.06 -33.11 26.28
C ALA A 14 17.06 -31.66 25.72
N PRO A 15 18.08 -30.84 26.05
CA PRO A 15 18.21 -29.51 25.47
C PRO A 15 18.13 -29.60 23.95
N GLN A 16 17.27 -28.78 23.33
CA GLN A 16 17.19 -28.68 21.88
C GLN A 16 18.13 -27.55 21.43
N PRO A 17 19.37 -27.86 21.01
CA PRO A 17 20.35 -26.83 20.66
C PRO A 17 19.89 -25.96 19.49
N ASP A 18 19.06 -26.49 18.61
CA ASP A 18 18.55 -25.81 17.41
C ASP A 18 17.50 -24.74 17.72
N ARG A 19 16.88 -24.80 18.91
CA ARG A 19 15.87 -23.82 19.33
C ARG A 19 16.46 -22.45 19.58
N VAL A 20 17.66 -22.36 20.15
CA VAL A 20 18.27 -21.07 20.47
C VAL A 20 18.57 -20.27 19.19
N PRO A 21 19.26 -20.85 18.17
CA PRO A 21 19.42 -20.21 16.86
C PRO A 21 18.09 -19.88 16.17
N ALA A 22 17.07 -20.73 16.27
CA ALA A 22 15.76 -20.48 15.68
C ALA A 22 15.02 -19.30 16.32
N ILE A 23 15.11 -19.16 17.65
CA ILE A 23 14.55 -18.02 18.39
C ILE A 23 15.28 -16.73 17.99
N GLN A 24 16.62 -16.76 17.91
CA GLN A 24 17.41 -15.60 17.47
C GLN A 24 17.04 -15.17 16.05
N LEU A 25 17.03 -16.11 15.10
CA LEU A 25 16.60 -15.87 13.72
C LEU A 25 15.19 -15.25 13.66
N LYS A 26 14.24 -15.78 14.43
CA LYS A 26 12.87 -15.26 14.49
C LYS A 26 12.82 -13.84 15.07
N ASN A 27 13.63 -13.54 16.09
CA ASN A 27 13.69 -12.22 16.69
C ASN A 27 14.33 -11.19 15.75
N ASP A 28 15.38 -11.57 15.02
CA ASP A 28 16.04 -10.70 14.05
C ASP A 28 15.12 -10.38 12.87
N ILE A 29 14.41 -11.39 12.35
CA ILE A 29 13.37 -11.19 11.33
C ILE A 29 12.34 -10.17 11.83
N LYS A 30 11.89 -10.31 13.09
CA LYS A 30 10.91 -9.40 13.67
C LYS A 30 11.47 -7.98 13.86
N ALA A 31 12.66 -7.84 14.43
CA ALA A 31 13.29 -6.55 14.69
C ALA A 31 13.52 -5.77 13.38
N ARG A 32 13.98 -6.45 12.34
CA ARG A 32 14.15 -5.86 11.01
C ARG A 32 12.82 -5.51 10.35
N ALA A 33 11.81 -6.34 10.52
CA ALA A 33 10.46 -6.05 10.04
C ALA A 33 9.82 -4.84 10.70
N SER A 34 10.12 -4.56 11.97
CA SER A 34 9.60 -3.37 12.66
C SER A 34 10.34 -2.06 12.33
N THR A 35 11.51 -2.12 11.68
CA THR A 35 12.41 -0.97 11.50
C THR A 35 12.69 -0.63 10.03
N THR A 36 12.17 -1.42 9.08
CA THR A 36 12.46 -1.27 7.64
C THR A 36 11.21 -1.50 6.78
N ASP A 37 11.19 -0.88 5.61
CA ASP A 37 10.15 -1.05 4.58
C ASP A 37 10.49 -2.13 3.53
N GLU A 38 11.60 -2.86 3.70
CA GLU A 38 12.04 -3.93 2.81
C GLU A 38 10.96 -4.99 2.61
N SER A 39 10.84 -5.64 1.44
CA SER A 39 9.83 -6.70 1.26
C SER A 39 10.00 -7.84 2.27
N SER A 40 8.91 -8.50 2.68
CA SER A 40 8.98 -9.63 3.64
C SER A 40 9.91 -10.74 3.16
N SER A 41 9.97 -10.95 1.84
CA SER A 41 10.89 -11.89 1.20
C SER A 41 12.35 -11.45 1.33
N SER A 42 12.65 -10.16 1.12
CA SER A 42 14.01 -9.60 1.32
C SER A 42 14.46 -9.76 2.77
N ILE A 43 13.61 -9.40 3.74
CA ILE A 43 13.90 -9.53 5.17
C ILE A 43 14.18 -11.00 5.50
N PHE A 44 13.32 -11.92 5.05
CA PHE A 44 13.50 -13.34 5.31
C PHE A 44 14.81 -13.88 4.72
N HIS A 45 15.05 -13.68 3.42
CA HIS A 45 16.21 -14.24 2.74
C HIS A 45 17.53 -13.59 3.16
N SER A 46 17.54 -12.31 3.51
CA SER A 46 18.74 -11.66 4.05
C SER A 46 19.08 -12.17 5.45
N THR A 47 18.08 -12.32 6.32
CA THR A 47 18.29 -12.81 7.69
C THR A 47 18.64 -14.30 7.73
N LEU A 48 18.11 -15.11 6.80
CA LEU A 48 18.51 -16.50 6.64
C LEU A 48 20.01 -16.67 6.36
N ARG A 49 20.62 -15.76 5.58
CA ARG A 49 22.04 -15.85 5.23
C ARG A 49 22.97 -15.60 6.41
N THR A 50 22.49 -14.95 7.47
CA THR A 50 23.29 -14.62 8.66
C THR A 50 23.14 -15.66 9.78
N HIS A 51 22.31 -16.69 9.60
CA HIS A 51 22.03 -17.71 10.62
C HIS A 51 22.37 -19.13 10.15
N PRO A 52 22.68 -20.05 11.08
CA PRO A 52 22.95 -21.45 10.75
C PRO A 52 21.71 -22.15 10.16
N LEU A 53 21.90 -23.03 9.17
CA LEU A 53 20.80 -23.74 8.49
C LEU A 53 19.91 -24.57 9.44
N ILE A 54 20.47 -25.06 10.54
CA ILE A 54 19.75 -25.81 11.59
C ILE A 54 18.62 -24.98 12.22
N ALA A 55 18.73 -23.64 12.23
CA ALA A 55 17.71 -22.73 12.74
C ALA A 55 16.44 -22.72 11.88
N VAL A 56 16.54 -23.12 10.60
CA VAL A 56 15.44 -23.08 9.64
C VAL A 56 14.43 -24.19 9.86
N GLY A 57 14.89 -25.36 10.32
CA GLY A 57 14.04 -26.54 10.54
C GLY A 57 12.93 -26.31 11.59
N GLU A 58 13.16 -25.37 12.52
CA GLU A 58 12.24 -25.01 13.60
C GLU A 58 11.36 -23.79 13.26
N LEU A 59 11.55 -23.15 12.11
CA LEU A 59 10.73 -22.03 11.71
C LEU A 59 9.33 -22.48 11.22
N PRO A 60 8.30 -21.65 11.42
CA PRO A 60 7.01 -21.84 10.76
C PRO A 60 7.17 -21.89 9.23
N ARG A 61 6.20 -22.50 8.53
CA ARG A 61 6.17 -22.45 7.06
C ARG A 61 6.07 -21.02 6.54
N ASN A 62 6.54 -20.78 5.32
CA ASN A 62 6.49 -19.48 4.65
C ASN A 62 5.10 -18.83 4.70
N GLU A 63 4.04 -19.62 4.53
CA GLU A 63 2.64 -19.19 4.61
C GLU A 63 2.27 -18.56 5.96
N ALA A 64 2.91 -18.97 7.05
CA ALA A 64 2.72 -18.39 8.39
C ALA A 64 3.78 -17.32 8.72
N LEU A 65 4.99 -17.45 8.19
CA LEU A 65 6.09 -16.48 8.37
C LEU A 65 5.81 -15.15 7.69
N MET A 66 5.31 -15.14 6.45
CA MET A 66 5.09 -13.90 5.72
C MET A 66 4.03 -13.00 6.40
N PRO A 67 2.87 -13.53 6.86
CA PRO A 67 1.95 -12.77 7.70
C PRO A 67 2.57 -12.33 9.03
N MET A 68 3.40 -13.15 9.67
CA MET A 68 4.09 -12.78 10.92
C MET A 68 5.02 -11.58 10.71
N ILE A 69 5.79 -11.54 9.62
CA ILE A 69 6.66 -10.42 9.27
C ILE A 69 5.83 -9.15 9.04
N ARG A 70 4.72 -9.26 8.30
CA ARG A 70 3.82 -8.13 8.05
C ARG A 70 3.22 -7.57 9.33
N ARG A 71 2.76 -8.43 10.24
CA ARG A 71 2.19 -8.04 11.55
C ARG A 71 3.18 -7.32 12.48
N GLN A 72 4.47 -7.50 12.26
CA GLN A 72 5.50 -6.86 13.07
C GLN A 72 5.76 -5.41 12.66
N ARG A 73 5.29 -4.99 11.48
CA ARG A 73 5.29 -3.59 11.09
C ARG A 73 4.24 -2.87 11.92
N THR A 74 4.68 -1.94 12.75
CA THR A 74 3.79 -1.03 13.45
C THR A 74 3.00 -0.25 12.39
N VAL A 75 1.67 -0.32 12.47
CA VAL A 75 0.83 0.64 11.76
C VAL A 75 1.07 1.96 12.46
N GLU A 76 1.72 2.91 11.79
CA GLU A 76 1.80 4.25 12.35
C GLU A 76 0.40 4.81 12.44
N THR A 77 0.05 5.26 13.64
CA THR A 77 -1.22 5.90 13.92
C THR A 77 -1.20 7.29 13.31
N VAL A 78 -2.37 7.74 12.88
CA VAL A 78 -2.60 9.14 12.54
C VAL A 78 -2.17 10.05 13.70
N ASP A 79 -1.81 11.29 13.37
CA ASP A 79 -1.43 12.28 14.37
C ASP A 79 -2.64 12.74 15.22
N ALA A 80 -2.43 13.71 16.11
CA ALA A 80 -3.47 14.19 17.02
C ALA A 80 -4.67 14.85 16.30
N ASP A 81 -4.51 15.23 15.02
CA ASP A 81 -5.54 15.84 14.18
C ASP A 81 -6.12 14.82 13.16
N ASP A 82 -5.92 13.52 13.39
CA ASP A 82 -6.28 12.41 12.47
C ASP A 82 -5.63 12.53 11.08
N ARG A 83 -4.49 13.21 10.97
CA ARG A 83 -3.74 13.32 9.70
C ARG A 83 -2.69 12.24 9.56
N LEU A 84 -2.30 12.00 8.32
CA LEU A 84 -1.18 11.13 7.97
C LEU A 84 0.13 11.65 8.60
N PRO A 85 0.93 10.76 9.20
CA PRO A 85 2.24 11.09 9.77
C PRO A 85 3.13 11.86 8.79
N GLU A 86 3.86 12.87 9.29
CA GLU A 86 4.76 13.73 8.50
C GLU A 86 5.69 12.96 7.55
N LYS A 87 6.20 11.79 7.98
CA LYS A 87 7.08 10.96 7.16
C LYS A 87 6.44 10.45 5.86
N LEU A 88 5.10 10.36 5.81
CA LEU A 88 4.35 9.91 4.64
C LEU A 88 3.90 11.08 3.75
N ARG A 89 4.02 12.32 4.23
CA ARG A 89 3.56 13.52 3.52
C ARG A 89 4.54 13.99 2.45
N LYS A 90 5.75 13.43 2.42
CA LYS A 90 6.81 13.82 1.49
C LYS A 90 7.46 12.61 0.81
N THR A 91 7.96 12.83 -0.40
CA THR A 91 8.79 11.86 -1.11
C THR A 91 10.20 11.78 -0.52
N TYR A 92 10.97 10.75 -0.91
CA TYR A 92 12.41 10.67 -0.59
C TYR A 92 13.26 11.82 -1.14
N ARG A 93 12.70 12.64 -2.04
CA ARG A 93 13.34 13.86 -2.57
C ARG A 93 12.87 15.14 -1.85
N ASP A 94 12.20 14.99 -0.71
CA ASP A 94 11.63 16.09 0.10
C ASP A 94 10.55 16.91 -0.63
N GLU A 95 9.91 16.33 -1.66
CA GLU A 95 8.77 16.95 -2.35
C GLU A 95 7.46 16.60 -1.64
N ASN A 96 6.58 17.57 -1.43
CA ASN A 96 5.24 17.34 -0.90
C ASN A 96 4.49 16.33 -1.77
N PHE A 97 3.89 15.32 -1.11
CA PHE A 97 3.25 14.18 -1.76
C PHE A 97 1.78 13.99 -1.39
N ILE A 98 1.16 14.99 -0.74
CA ILE A 98 -0.27 15.01 -0.45
C ILE A 98 -0.87 16.23 -1.14
N LEU A 99 -1.87 15.98 -1.97
CA LEU A 99 -2.67 17.01 -2.64
C LEU A 99 -3.96 17.29 -1.88
N GLN A 100 -4.68 16.24 -1.49
CA GLN A 100 -5.93 16.31 -0.74
C GLN A 100 -5.87 15.31 0.40
N GLU A 101 -6.40 15.68 1.57
CA GLU A 101 -6.50 14.80 2.73
C GLU A 101 -7.77 15.16 3.51
N ASP A 102 -8.80 14.34 3.33
CA ASP A 102 -9.99 14.31 4.16
C ASP A 102 -10.47 12.86 4.35
N TYR A 103 -11.55 12.68 5.10
CA TYR A 103 -12.10 11.35 5.41
C TYR A 103 -12.60 10.59 4.18
N ASN A 104 -13.09 11.29 3.16
CA ASN A 104 -13.67 10.68 1.96
C ASN A 104 -12.60 10.38 0.90
N LEU A 105 -11.54 11.19 0.89
CA LEU A 105 -10.55 11.17 -0.16
C LEU A 105 -9.18 11.65 0.34
N ILE A 106 -8.17 10.81 0.11
CA ILE A 106 -6.77 11.22 0.16
C ILE A 106 -6.18 11.09 -1.24
N ILE A 107 -5.57 12.17 -1.76
CA ILE A 107 -4.82 12.13 -3.01
C ILE A 107 -3.34 12.32 -2.73
N PHE A 108 -2.55 11.34 -3.16
CA PHE A 108 -1.10 11.42 -3.21
C PHE A 108 -0.62 11.76 -4.62
N THR A 109 0.01 12.91 -4.76
CA THR A 109 0.71 13.31 -5.97
C THR A 109 1.68 14.44 -5.64
N THR A 110 2.56 14.79 -6.58
CA THR A 110 3.49 15.91 -6.43
C THR A 110 3.28 16.95 -7.52
N LYS A 111 3.84 18.15 -7.34
CA LYS A 111 3.86 19.17 -8.39
C LYS A 111 4.58 18.68 -9.65
N THR A 112 5.65 17.92 -9.47
CA THR A 112 6.38 17.28 -10.57
C THR A 112 5.47 16.31 -11.34
N ASN A 113 4.71 15.47 -10.64
CA ASN A 113 3.76 14.54 -11.26
C ASN A 113 2.65 15.27 -12.03
N LEU A 114 2.09 16.34 -11.46
CA LEU A 114 1.09 17.17 -12.15
C LEU A 114 1.66 17.88 -13.38
N SER A 115 2.92 18.30 -13.34
CA SER A 115 3.61 18.86 -14.51
C SER A 115 3.77 17.82 -15.64
N ILE A 116 4.09 16.57 -15.27
CA ILE A 116 4.13 15.45 -16.23
C ILE A 116 2.74 15.19 -16.80
N LEU A 117 1.70 15.19 -15.96
CA LEU A 117 0.31 15.01 -16.37
C LEU A 117 -0.09 16.06 -17.42
N LYS A 118 0.23 17.32 -17.17
CA LYS A 118 -0.09 18.45 -18.06
C LYS A 118 0.58 18.34 -19.43
N GLN A 119 1.78 17.77 -19.49
CA GLN A 119 2.48 17.55 -20.76
C GLN A 119 1.93 16.35 -21.55
N ASN A 120 1.09 15.53 -20.93
CA ASN A 120 0.56 14.31 -21.51
C ASN A 120 -0.91 14.44 -21.89
N LYS A 121 -1.21 14.14 -23.15
CA LYS A 121 -2.57 14.23 -23.70
C LYS A 121 -3.39 12.95 -23.52
N HIS A 122 -2.73 11.83 -23.22
CA HIS A 122 -3.38 10.53 -23.07
C HIS A 122 -3.21 10.06 -21.63
N TRP A 123 -4.32 9.98 -20.91
CA TRP A 123 -4.37 9.58 -19.51
C TRP A 123 -4.88 8.16 -19.38
N PHE A 124 -4.52 7.51 -18.30
CA PHE A 124 -5.00 6.16 -17.99
C PHE A 124 -5.36 6.08 -16.52
N THR A 125 -6.41 5.34 -16.19
CA THR A 125 -6.79 5.10 -14.79
C THR A 125 -6.97 3.63 -14.51
N ASP A 126 -6.67 3.24 -13.27
CA ASP A 126 -6.89 1.88 -12.78
C ASP A 126 -7.37 1.93 -11.33
N GLY A 127 -8.33 1.06 -10.98
CA GLY A 127 -8.90 0.91 -9.65
C GLY A 127 -8.57 -0.46 -9.07
N THR A 128 -7.96 -0.50 -7.88
CA THR A 128 -7.65 -1.76 -7.19
C THR A 128 -8.18 -1.83 -5.77
N PHE A 129 -8.96 -2.88 -5.50
CA PHE A 129 -9.55 -3.15 -4.19
C PHE A 129 -8.61 -3.92 -3.25
N LYS A 130 -7.65 -4.67 -3.79
CA LYS A 130 -6.87 -5.66 -3.02
C LYS A 130 -5.80 -5.06 -2.11
N MET A 131 -5.45 -3.79 -2.33
CA MET A 131 -4.30 -3.13 -1.70
C MET A 131 -4.71 -1.85 -0.96
N CYS A 132 -5.99 -1.73 -0.60
CA CYS A 132 -6.54 -0.57 0.06
C CYS A 132 -6.53 -0.74 1.60
N PRO A 133 -6.22 0.30 2.40
CA PRO A 133 -6.44 0.28 3.84
C PRO A 133 -7.93 0.03 4.17
N ASP A 134 -8.20 -0.58 5.34
CA ASP A 134 -9.55 -1.02 5.73
C ASP A 134 -10.60 0.10 5.76
N ASP A 135 -10.17 1.35 5.98
CA ASP A 135 -11.04 2.53 6.04
C ASP A 135 -11.46 3.06 4.65
N TYR A 136 -10.84 2.55 3.58
CA TYR A 136 -11.10 2.99 2.21
C TYR A 136 -11.55 1.82 1.33
N TYR A 137 -12.41 2.10 0.36
CA TYR A 137 -12.97 1.08 -0.51
C TYR A 137 -11.99 0.65 -1.61
N GLN A 138 -11.23 1.60 -2.16
CA GLN A 138 -10.29 1.31 -3.24
C GLN A 138 -9.11 2.29 -3.30
N LEU A 139 -8.03 1.79 -3.88
CA LEU A 139 -6.94 2.60 -4.40
C LEU A 139 -7.22 2.88 -5.89
N PHE A 140 -7.55 4.12 -6.22
CA PHE A 140 -7.67 4.61 -7.59
C PHE A 140 -6.36 5.24 -8.04
N THR A 141 -5.95 5.05 -9.28
CA THR A 141 -4.65 5.53 -9.77
C THR A 141 -4.79 6.22 -11.11
N LEU A 142 -4.16 7.38 -11.23
CA LEU A 142 -4.04 8.15 -12.46
C LEU A 142 -2.64 8.02 -13.02
N HIS A 143 -2.54 7.82 -14.32
CA HIS A 143 -1.31 7.55 -15.02
C HIS A 143 -1.13 8.44 -16.23
N ALA A 144 0.13 8.66 -16.58
CA ALA A 144 0.56 9.34 -17.78
C ALA A 144 1.63 8.51 -18.51
N MET A 145 1.81 8.77 -19.80
CA MET A 145 2.89 8.14 -20.57
C MET A 145 4.20 8.91 -20.37
N MET A 146 5.25 8.20 -19.98
CA MET A 146 6.60 8.78 -19.88
C MET A 146 7.59 7.81 -20.52
N THR A 147 8.36 8.29 -21.49
CA THR A 147 9.43 7.51 -22.14
C THR A 147 8.97 6.11 -22.58
N ASN A 148 7.80 6.03 -23.23
CA ASN A 148 7.20 4.78 -23.72
C ASN A 148 6.78 3.77 -22.63
N ALA A 149 6.57 4.24 -21.40
CA ALA A 149 5.98 3.47 -20.31
C ALA A 149 4.79 4.23 -19.72
N ILE A 150 3.76 3.51 -19.27
CA ILE A 150 2.66 4.09 -18.49
C ILE A 150 3.10 4.08 -17.04
N ILE A 151 3.17 5.25 -16.42
CA ILE A 151 3.60 5.40 -15.03
C ILE A 151 2.48 6.02 -14.20
N PRO A 152 2.28 5.55 -12.95
CA PRO A 152 1.35 6.20 -12.04
C PRO A 152 1.93 7.55 -11.58
N ILE A 153 1.07 8.55 -11.56
CA ILE A 153 1.42 9.93 -11.20
C ILE A 153 0.52 10.48 -10.09
N GLY A 154 -0.64 9.86 -9.85
CA GLY A 154 -1.57 10.22 -8.80
C GLY A 154 -2.22 8.97 -8.23
N TYR A 155 -2.41 8.97 -6.92
CA TYR A 155 -3.01 7.85 -6.18
C TYR A 155 -4.12 8.42 -5.30
N GLY A 156 -5.33 7.90 -5.42
CA GLY A 156 -6.49 8.27 -4.61
C GLY A 156 -6.90 7.11 -3.72
N LEU A 157 -7.01 7.33 -2.41
CA LEU A 157 -7.75 6.44 -1.52
C LEU A 157 -9.18 6.95 -1.44
N LEU A 158 -10.13 6.19 -2.01
CA LEU A 158 -11.53 6.57 -2.12
C LEU A 158 -12.38 5.71 -1.17
N ILE A 159 -13.36 6.30 -0.49
CA ILE A 159 -14.30 5.58 0.38
C ILE A 159 -15.38 4.80 -0.38
N GLY A 160 -15.46 4.98 -1.69
CA GLY A 160 -16.47 4.34 -2.53
C GLY A 160 -16.05 4.24 -3.99
N LYS A 161 -17.03 3.93 -4.83
CA LYS A 161 -16.89 3.73 -6.28
C LYS A 161 -18.09 4.30 -7.07
N SER A 162 -18.82 5.21 -6.44
CA SER A 162 -19.89 5.96 -7.09
C SER A 162 -19.29 6.97 -8.06
N THR A 163 -20.11 7.50 -8.98
CA THR A 163 -19.69 8.59 -9.87
C THR A 163 -19.16 9.77 -9.06
N GLU A 164 -19.82 10.07 -7.93
CA GLU A 164 -19.49 11.18 -7.03
C GLU A 164 -18.12 11.00 -6.37
N ASP A 165 -17.74 9.78 -5.99
CA ASP A 165 -16.42 9.49 -5.42
C ASP A 165 -15.30 9.79 -6.43
N TYR A 166 -15.49 9.39 -7.68
CA TYR A 166 -14.54 9.70 -8.77
C TYR A 166 -14.55 11.17 -9.15
N ASN A 167 -15.73 11.82 -9.15
CA ASN A 167 -15.83 13.25 -9.42
C ASN A 167 -15.00 14.05 -8.42
N LEU A 168 -15.06 13.70 -7.13
CA LEU A 168 -14.25 14.36 -6.12
C LEU A 168 -12.75 14.20 -6.38
N PHE A 169 -12.30 13.01 -6.82
CA PHE A 169 -10.91 12.80 -7.22
C PHE A 169 -10.51 13.67 -8.41
N PHE A 170 -11.29 13.64 -9.51
CA PHE A 170 -10.98 14.42 -10.69
C PHE A 170 -11.07 15.93 -10.45
N GLU A 171 -12.04 16.40 -9.67
CA GLU A 171 -12.19 17.80 -9.29
C GLU A 171 -10.91 18.31 -8.63
N LYS A 172 -10.41 17.61 -7.61
CA LYS A 172 -9.20 18.02 -6.88
C LYS A 172 -7.95 18.02 -7.76
N VAL A 173 -7.84 17.07 -8.70
CA VAL A 173 -6.74 17.06 -9.68
C VAL A 173 -6.87 18.22 -10.66
N LEU A 174 -8.05 18.45 -11.23
CA LEU A 174 -8.30 19.47 -12.25
C LEU A 174 -8.23 20.90 -11.69
N GLU A 175 -8.47 21.10 -10.40
CA GLU A 175 -8.24 22.38 -9.71
C GLU A 175 -6.76 22.83 -9.73
N GLN A 176 -5.81 21.91 -9.99
CA GLN A 176 -4.39 22.21 -9.86
C GLN A 176 -3.78 22.93 -11.05
N ASP A 177 -4.34 22.75 -12.24
CA ASP A 177 -3.85 23.39 -13.46
C ASP A 177 -4.88 23.28 -14.60
N ASP A 178 -4.65 24.02 -15.67
CA ASP A 178 -5.39 23.87 -16.93
C ASP A 178 -4.82 22.69 -17.73
N PHE A 179 -5.45 21.52 -17.58
CA PHE A 179 -5.08 20.29 -18.26
C PHE A 179 -5.76 20.17 -19.62
N GLN A 180 -4.99 19.79 -20.64
CA GLN A 180 -5.44 19.68 -22.02
C GLN A 180 -5.38 18.22 -22.50
N SER A 181 -6.02 17.32 -21.75
CA SER A 181 -6.11 15.91 -22.12
C SER A 181 -7.00 15.73 -23.36
N GLU A 182 -6.62 14.82 -24.24
CA GLU A 182 -7.35 14.46 -25.46
C GLU A 182 -8.05 13.12 -25.32
N SER A 183 -7.47 12.18 -24.56
CA SER A 183 -8.11 10.91 -24.27
C SER A 183 -7.84 10.42 -22.86
N ILE A 184 -8.75 9.63 -22.32
CA ILE A 184 -8.58 8.91 -21.07
C ILE A 184 -9.05 7.47 -21.25
N MET A 185 -8.21 6.54 -20.81
CA MET A 185 -8.50 5.12 -20.83
C MET A 185 -8.77 4.63 -19.42
N THR A 186 -9.90 3.96 -19.21
CA THR A 186 -10.28 3.42 -17.90
C THR A 186 -10.76 1.98 -18.04
N ASP A 187 -10.85 1.28 -16.93
CA ASP A 187 -11.61 0.03 -16.86
C ASP A 187 -13.12 0.29 -17.10
N PHE A 188 -13.89 -0.78 -17.27
CA PHE A 188 -15.32 -0.70 -17.58
C PHE A 188 -16.21 -0.39 -16.35
N GLU A 189 -15.65 0.20 -15.29
CA GLU A 189 -16.45 0.52 -14.12
C GLU A 189 -17.39 1.71 -14.39
N THR A 190 -18.70 1.49 -14.22
CA THR A 190 -19.73 2.48 -14.54
C THR A 190 -19.52 3.83 -13.85
N GLY A 191 -19.10 3.84 -12.58
CA GLY A 191 -18.84 5.08 -11.83
C GLY A 191 -17.75 5.92 -12.49
N THR A 192 -16.61 5.29 -12.80
CA THR A 192 -15.47 5.94 -13.47
C THR A 192 -15.87 6.49 -14.84
N ILE A 193 -16.60 5.71 -15.64
CA ILE A 193 -17.07 6.11 -16.97
C ILE A 193 -17.95 7.36 -16.90
N ASN A 194 -18.91 7.38 -15.97
CA ASN A 194 -19.81 8.51 -15.80
C ASN A 194 -19.04 9.74 -15.33
N SER A 195 -18.11 9.56 -14.39
CA SER A 195 -17.30 10.65 -13.86
C SER A 195 -16.41 11.29 -14.93
N VAL A 196 -15.77 10.47 -15.77
CA VAL A 196 -15.02 10.97 -16.93
C VAL A 196 -15.90 11.82 -17.84
N LYS A 197 -17.13 11.37 -18.14
CA LYS A 197 -18.04 12.13 -19.01
C LYS A 197 -18.48 13.46 -18.39
N GLU A 198 -18.61 13.51 -17.07
CA GLU A 198 -19.02 14.72 -16.34
C GLU A 198 -17.87 15.71 -16.18
N MET A 199 -16.69 15.23 -15.74
CA MET A 199 -15.53 16.06 -15.40
C MET A 199 -14.63 16.40 -16.59
N LEU A 200 -14.65 15.55 -17.62
CA LEU A 200 -13.83 15.67 -18.83
C LEU A 200 -14.69 15.53 -20.10
N PRO A 201 -15.74 16.37 -20.29
CA PRO A 201 -16.78 16.17 -21.32
C PRO A 201 -16.26 16.21 -22.77
N ASN A 202 -15.11 16.83 -23.00
CA ASN A 202 -14.50 16.96 -24.33
C ASN A 202 -13.37 15.95 -24.58
N VAL A 203 -13.12 15.02 -23.65
CA VAL A 203 -12.04 14.04 -23.73
C VAL A 203 -12.57 12.73 -24.32
N LEU A 204 -11.81 12.11 -25.22
CA LEU A 204 -12.14 10.82 -25.77
C LEU A 204 -12.00 9.72 -24.70
N TYR A 205 -13.11 9.13 -24.31
CA TYR A 205 -13.13 7.93 -23.47
C TYR A 205 -12.73 6.68 -24.28
N ILE A 206 -11.82 5.86 -23.73
CA ILE A 206 -11.40 4.58 -24.30
C ILE A 206 -11.55 3.49 -23.22
N GLY A 207 -12.25 2.40 -23.54
CA GLY A 207 -12.33 1.25 -22.63
C GLY A 207 -11.10 0.35 -22.71
N MET A 208 -10.61 -0.12 -21.56
CA MET A 208 -9.51 -1.09 -21.46
C MET A 208 -10.06 -2.53 -21.44
N PHE A 209 -9.63 -3.37 -22.39
CA PHE A 209 -10.00 -4.79 -22.51
C PHE A 209 -9.05 -5.72 -21.72
#